data_AF-A0A4R9AP96-F1
#
_entry.id   AF-A0A4R9AP96-F1
#
_cell.length_a   1.000
_cell.length_b   1.000
_cell.length_c   1.000
_cell.angle_alpha   90.00
_cell.angle_beta   90.00
_cell.angle_gamma   90.00
#
_symmetry.space_group_name_H-M   'P 1'
#
loop_
_entity.id
_entity.type
_entity.pdbx_description
1 polymer ?
#
loop_
_entity_poly.entity_id
_entity_poly.type
_entity_poly.pdbx_seq_one_letter_code
_entity_poly.pdbx_strand_id
1 'polypeptide(L)'
;MNRIDIVYGGKPYSLGGRSIESVQVEIDGALAAGLSFWLRVNSGEGRFEDAYLLIAPGIAVAMVNVKPNGVDHTHDGDEWYEQE
;
A
#
# COMPACT_ATOMS: atom_id res chain seq x y z
N MET A 1 -1.51 7.31 -10.98
CA MET A 1 -2.69 7.11 -10.12
C MET A 1 -2.20 6.69 -8.75
N ASN A 2 -2.70 7.29 -7.66
CA ASN A 2 -2.20 6.97 -6.32
C ASN A 2 -2.74 5.60 -5.88
N ARG A 3 -1.83 4.72 -5.46
CA ARG A 3 -2.14 3.40 -4.91
C ARG A 3 -1.36 3.24 -3.61
N ILE A 4 -2.05 2.74 -2.60
CA ILE A 4 -1.45 2.36 -1.32
C ILE A 4 -1.47 0.84 -1.26
N ASP A 5 -0.33 0.23 -0.97
CA ASP A 5 -0.26 -1.16 -0.59
C ASP A 5 -0.36 -1.29 0.91
N ILE A 6 -1.19 -2.23 1.36
CA ILE A 6 -1.52 -2.43 2.76
C ILE A 6 -1.13 -3.86 3.12
N VAL A 7 -0.34 -4.03 4.20
CA VAL A 7 -0.09 -5.35 4.78
C VAL A 7 -0.84 -5.43 6.08
N TYR A 8 -1.74 -6.41 6.17
CA TYR A 8 -2.59 -6.64 7.34
C TYR A 8 -2.63 -8.13 7.65
N GLY A 9 -2.23 -8.51 8.88
CA GLY A 9 -2.13 -9.93 9.27
C GLY A 9 -1.19 -10.75 8.36
N GLY A 10 -0.16 -10.10 7.80
CA GLY A 10 0.78 -10.73 6.85
C GLY A 10 0.25 -10.88 5.42
N LYS A 11 -0.98 -10.46 5.12
CA LYS A 11 -1.57 -10.52 3.77
C LYS A 11 -1.55 -9.15 3.07
N PRO A 12 -1.23 -9.10 1.77
CA PRO A 12 -1.26 -7.88 1.00
C PRO A 12 -2.69 -7.52 0.57
N TYR A 13 -2.97 -6.22 0.60
CA TYR A 13 -4.19 -5.57 0.11
C TYR A 13 -3.79 -4.28 -0.61
N SER A 14 -4.71 -3.67 -1.35
CA SER A 14 -4.44 -2.39 -2.00
C SER A 14 -5.61 -1.42 -1.90
N LEU A 15 -5.30 -0.13 -1.91
CA LEU A 15 -6.28 0.95 -1.91
C LEU A 15 -5.92 1.95 -3.01
N GLY A 16 -6.83 2.15 -3.96
CA GLY A 16 -6.66 3.09 -5.06
C GLY A 16 -7.29 4.46 -4.77
N GLY A 17 -6.76 5.52 -5.37
CA GLY A 17 -7.39 6.84 -5.37
C GLY A 17 -7.32 7.59 -4.03
N ARG A 18 -6.45 7.15 -3.11
CA ARG A 18 -6.30 7.70 -1.76
C ARG A 18 -4.83 7.98 -1.47
N SER A 19 -4.54 8.91 -0.54
CA SER A 19 -3.19 9.15 -0.01
C SER A 19 -3.03 8.53 1.37
N ILE A 20 -1.79 8.21 1.77
CA ILE A 20 -1.53 7.67 3.11
C ILE A 20 -2.01 8.65 4.17
N GLU A 21 -1.74 9.93 3.99
CA GLU A 21 -2.09 10.98 4.95
C GLU A 21 -3.60 11.03 5.17
N SER A 22 -4.41 10.96 4.09
CA SER A 22 -5.87 10.92 4.21
C SER A 22 -6.38 9.73 5.01
N VAL A 23 -5.77 8.55 4.84
CA VAL A 23 -6.17 7.33 5.55
C VAL A 23 -5.72 7.38 7.01
N GLN A 24 -4.51 7.90 7.28
CA GLN A 24 -4.01 8.09 8.64
C GLN A 24 -4.90 9.04 9.44
N VAL A 25 -5.31 10.17 8.87
CA VAL A 25 -6.21 11.13 9.54
C VAL A 25 -7.54 10.48 9.94
N GLU A 26 -8.13 9.67 9.06
CA GLU A 26 -9.38 8.96 9.38
C GLU A 26 -9.20 7.91 10.49
N ILE A 27 -8.10 7.15 10.44
CA ILE A 27 -7.75 6.17 11.47
C ILE A 27 -7.52 6.87 12.82
N ASP A 28 -6.69 7.91 12.85
CA ASP A 28 -6.35 8.66 14.06
C ASP A 28 -7.60 9.28 14.69
N GLY A 29 -8.50 9.83 13.87
CA GLY A 29 -9.78 10.36 14.33
C GLY A 29 -10.66 9.31 14.99
N ALA A 30 -10.79 8.12 14.39
CA ALA A 30 -11.56 7.02 14.96
C ALA A 30 -10.94 6.50 16.27
N LEU A 31 -9.62 6.28 16.29
CA LEU A 31 -8.91 5.77 17.46
C LEU A 31 -8.91 6.77 18.61
N ALA A 32 -8.78 8.08 18.34
CA ALA A 32 -8.89 9.12 19.36
C ALA A 32 -10.28 9.18 20.00
N ALA A 33 -11.33 8.79 19.26
CA ALA A 33 -12.69 8.67 19.77
C ALA A 33 -12.94 7.33 20.52
N GLY A 34 -11.93 6.46 20.65
CA GLY A 34 -12.07 5.13 21.25
C GLY A 34 -12.82 4.14 20.36
N LEU A 35 -12.92 4.41 19.05
CA LEU A 35 -13.63 3.58 18.08
C LEU A 35 -12.64 2.80 17.22
N SER A 36 -13.04 1.60 16.81
CA SER A 36 -12.38 0.88 15.73
C SER A 36 -12.79 1.45 14.36
N PHE A 37 -11.95 1.27 13.34
CA PHE A 37 -12.19 1.78 12.00
C PHE A 37 -12.24 0.64 10.97
N TRP A 38 -13.29 0.61 10.14
CA TRP A 38 -13.39 -0.34 9.03
C TRP A 38 -12.85 0.27 7.75
N LEU A 39 -11.72 -0.23 7.27
CA LEU A 39 -11.12 0.21 6.02
C LEU A 39 -11.51 -0.75 4.89
N ARG A 40 -12.24 -0.23 3.90
CA ARG A 40 -12.52 -0.96 2.65
C ARG A 40 -11.29 -0.89 1.73
N VAL A 41 -10.81 -2.05 1.33
CA VAL A 41 -9.63 -2.22 0.46
C VAL A 41 -9.95 -3.22 -0.65
N ASN A 42 -9.10 -3.27 -1.65
CA ASN A 42 -9.13 -4.31 -2.67
C ASN A 42 -8.32 -5.53 -2.20
N SER A 43 -8.87 -6.71 -2.44
CA SER A 43 -8.25 -8.03 -2.29
C SER A 43 -8.15 -8.69 -3.67
N GLY A 44 -7.02 -9.35 -3.96
CA GLY A 44 -6.88 -10.28 -5.09
C GLY A 44 -5.74 -10.01 -6.07
N GLU A 45 -5.11 -11.09 -6.54
CA GLU A 45 -4.18 -11.14 -7.68
C GLU A 45 -4.96 -11.35 -8.99
N GLY A 46 -5.84 -10.40 -9.37
CA GLY A 46 -6.50 -10.42 -10.69
C GLY A 46 -8.03 -10.36 -10.71
N ARG A 47 -8.70 -10.39 -9.54
CA ARG A 47 -10.10 -9.95 -9.40
C ARG A 47 -10.19 -8.93 -8.29
N PHE A 48 -10.77 -7.77 -8.59
CA PHE A 48 -11.03 -6.74 -7.59
C PHE A 48 -12.21 -7.19 -6.73
N GLU A 49 -11.92 -7.75 -5.56
CA GLU A 49 -12.92 -8.04 -4.53
C GLU A 49 -12.75 -7.06 -3.37
N ASP A 50 -13.87 -6.61 -2.81
CA ASP A 50 -13.85 -5.79 -1.60
C ASP A 50 -13.45 -6.64 -0.39
N ALA A 51 -12.46 -6.15 0.35
CA ALA A 51 -12.14 -6.63 1.69
C ALA A 51 -12.31 -5.49 2.70
N TYR A 52 -12.67 -5.85 3.93
CA TYR A 52 -12.90 -4.90 5.01
C TYR A 52 -11.95 -5.23 6.16
N LEU A 53 -10.95 -4.37 6.37
CA LEU A 53 -9.93 -4.52 7.41
C LEU A 53 -10.37 -3.77 8.67
N LEU A 54 -10.30 -4.45 9.83
CA LEU A 54 -10.56 -3.81 11.12
C LEU A 54 -9.28 -3.16 11.65
N ILE A 55 -9.23 -1.85 11.71
CA ILE A 55 -8.16 -1.12 12.37
C ILE A 55 -8.56 -0.86 13.81
N ALA A 56 -7.76 -1.37 14.75
CA ALA A 56 -7.99 -1.23 16.19
C ALA A 56 -6.66 -1.22 16.96
N PRO A 57 -6.62 -0.68 18.19
CA PRO A 57 -5.42 -0.69 19.02
C PRO A 57 -4.85 -2.11 19.19
N GLY A 58 -3.52 -2.23 19.07
CA GLY A 58 -2.82 -3.51 19.19
C GLY A 58 -2.81 -4.38 17.92
N ILE A 59 -3.46 -3.96 16.83
CA ILE A 59 -3.42 -4.65 15.54
C ILE A 59 -2.40 -3.96 14.63
N ALA A 60 -1.38 -4.71 14.19
CA ALA A 60 -0.37 -4.18 13.27
C ALA A 60 -0.93 -4.01 11.86
N VAL A 61 -0.62 -2.85 11.25
CA VAL A 61 -0.90 -2.54 9.86
C VAL A 61 0.28 -1.76 9.28
N ALA A 62 0.68 -2.09 8.05
CA ALA A 62 1.63 -1.29 7.29
C ALA A 62 0.93 -0.70 6.06
N MET A 63 1.23 0.55 5.73
CA MET A 63 0.76 1.24 4.53
C MET A 63 1.95 1.77 3.75
N VAL A 64 2.03 1.47 2.46
CA VAL A 64 3.14 1.81 1.58
C VAL A 64 2.61 2.56 0.37
N ASN A 65 3.15 3.75 0.11
CA ASN A 65 2.73 4.54 -1.03
C ASN A 65 3.45 4.00 -2.28
N VAL A 66 2.68 3.44 -3.21
CA VAL A 66 3.24 2.93 -4.47
C VAL A 66 3.42 4.13 -5.40
N LYS A 67 4.66 4.60 -5.51
CA LYS A 67 5.00 5.57 -6.56
C LYS A 67 4.81 4.89 -7.92
N PRO A 68 4.20 5.55 -8.91
CA PRO A 68 4.29 5.05 -10.28
C PRO A 68 5.77 4.93 -10.60
N ASN A 69 6.21 3.75 -11.05
CA ASN A 69 7.61 3.50 -11.38
C ASN A 69 8.13 4.66 -12.24
N GLY A 70 9.03 5.47 -11.68
CA GLY A 70 10.00 6.16 -12.52
C GLY A 70 10.80 5.04 -13.16
N VAL A 71 10.85 5.03 -14.49
CA VAL A 71 11.66 4.15 -15.36
C VAL A 71 12.61 3.25 -14.56
N ASP A 72 12.33 1.95 -14.59
CA ASP A 72 13.27 0.93 -14.15
C ASP A 72 14.50 1.07 -15.05
N HIS A 73 15.53 1.77 -14.59
CA HIS A 73 16.84 1.73 -15.21
C HIS A 73 17.44 0.37 -14.83
N THR A 74 16.90 -0.70 -15.43
CA THR A 74 17.59 -1.97 -15.49
C THR A 74 18.88 -1.75 -16.27
N HIS A 75 20.00 -1.71 -15.55
CA HIS A 75 21.36 -2.02 -16.01
C HIS A 75 21.57 -2.10 -17.54
N ASP A 76 21.71 -0.96 -18.21
CA ASP A 76 22.47 -0.85 -19.47
C ASP A 76 23.83 -0.26 -19.11
N GLY A 77 24.76 -1.10 -18.67
CA GLY A 77 26.03 -0.61 -18.12
C GLY A 77 27.21 -1.57 -18.14
N ASP A 78 27.10 -2.76 -18.72
CA ASP A 78 28.22 -3.69 -18.87
C ASP A 78 28.26 -4.30 -20.29
N GLU A 79 28.45 -3.46 -21.31
CA GLU A 79 29.11 -3.88 -22.55
C GLU A 79 30.46 -3.17 -22.65
N TRP A 80 31.43 -3.69 -21.90
CA TRP A 80 32.84 -3.44 -22.19
C TRP A 80 33.20 -4.24 -23.44
N TYR A 81 33.30 -3.57 -24.58
CA TYR A 81 33.89 -4.16 -25.78
C TYR A 81 35.33 -4.58 -25.47
N GLU A 82 35.61 -5.84 -25.76
CA GLU A 82 36.92 -6.47 -25.61
C GLU A 82 38.00 -5.70 -26.37
N GLN A 83 39.18 -5.69 -25.75
CA GLN A 83 40.43 -5.19 -26.32
C GLN A 83 40.76 -5.93 -27.62
N GLU A 84 41.01 -5.19 -28.71
CA GLU A 84 42.12 -5.43 -29.65
C GLU A 84 42.66 -4.09 -30.19
#